data_AF-A0A5S9M476-F1
#
_entry.id   AF-A0A5S9M476-F1
#
_cell.length_a   1.000
_cell.length_b   1.000
_cell.length_c   1.000
_cell.angle_alpha   90.00
_cell.angle_beta   90.00
_cell.angle_gamma   90.00
#
_symmetry.space_group_name_H-M   'P 1'
#
loop_
_entity.id
_entity.type
_entity.pdbx_description
1 polymer ?
#
loop_
_entity_poly.entity_id
_entity_poly.type
_entity_poly.pdbx_seq_one_letter_code
_entity_poly.pdbx_strand_id
1 'polypeptide(L)'
;MKFFSHLPEEFAKRAKIQFCGPTGGDAIEAAIKLVKTATGNRSILSFHGAYHGATHGTMSLSGNLSPKERVQGLIPDVHFMPYPYEYRCPFGIGGKDSHRISSSFLY
;
A
#
# COMPACT_ATOMS: atom_id res chain seq x y z
N MET A 1 -28.31 -3.70 7.62
CA MET A 1 -26.96 -3.13 7.80
C MET A 1 -26.86 -1.85 6.97
N LYS A 2 -26.93 -0.66 7.60
CA LYS A 2 -27.03 0.67 6.95
C LYS A 2 -25.70 1.21 6.38
N PHE A 3 -24.69 0.36 6.17
CA PHE A 3 -23.37 0.85 5.75
C PHE A 3 -23.38 1.28 4.28
N PHE A 4 -23.91 0.43 3.40
CA PHE A 4 -23.93 0.68 1.96
C PHE A 4 -24.78 1.89 1.54
N SER A 5 -25.73 2.33 2.37
CA SER A 5 -26.57 3.52 2.07
C SER A 5 -25.81 4.85 2.14
N HIS A 6 -24.58 4.85 2.67
CA HIS A 6 -23.73 6.04 2.71
C HIS A 6 -22.71 6.06 1.56
N LEU A 7 -22.67 5.02 0.72
CA LEU A 7 -21.78 4.94 -0.42
C LEU A 7 -22.50 5.45 -1.68
N PRO A 8 -21.78 5.99 -2.67
CA PRO A 8 -22.34 6.28 -3.99
C PRO A 8 -23.09 5.07 -4.55
N GLU A 9 -24.28 5.27 -5.12
CA GLU A 9 -25.21 4.19 -5.47
C GLU A 9 -24.57 3.12 -6.38
N GLU A 10 -23.85 3.57 -7.41
CA GLU A 10 -23.17 2.70 -8.37
C GLU A 10 -22.05 1.85 -7.75
N PHE A 11 -21.42 2.36 -6.68
CA PHE A 11 -20.44 1.61 -5.92
C PHE A 11 -21.12 0.64 -4.96
N ALA A 12 -22.18 1.07 -4.27
CA ALA A 12 -22.95 0.27 -3.33
C ALA A 12 -23.52 -1.01 -3.96
N LYS A 13 -23.97 -0.94 -5.22
CA LYS A 13 -24.50 -2.10 -5.98
C LYS A 13 -23.49 -3.23 -6.16
N ARG A 14 -22.19 -2.92 -6.18
CA ARG A 14 -21.12 -3.88 -6.53
C ARG A 14 -20.12 -4.13 -5.40
N ALA A 15 -20.08 -3.26 -4.40
CA ALA A 15 -19.15 -3.35 -3.30
C ALA A 15 -19.32 -4.65 -2.50
N LYS A 16 -18.18 -5.19 -2.06
CA LYS A 16 -18.10 -6.30 -1.11
C LYS A 16 -17.28 -5.83 0.09
N ILE A 17 -17.64 -6.31 1.28
CA ILE A 17 -16.91 -6.01 2.51
C ILE A 17 -16.33 -7.31 3.04
N GLN A 18 -15.02 -7.32 3.25
CA GLN A 18 -14.34 -8.37 3.99
C GLN A 18 -13.97 -7.84 5.36
N PHE A 19 -14.63 -8.38 6.39
CA PHE A 19 -14.21 -8.14 7.77
C PHE A 19 -12.94 -8.94 8.04
N CYS A 20 -11.91 -8.22 8.48
CA CYS A 20 -10.62 -8.79 8.83
C CYS A 20 -10.49 -8.83 10.36
N GLY A 21 -9.31 -9.17 10.88
CA GLY A 21 -8.99 -8.96 12.29
C GLY A 21 -9.11 -7.49 12.72
N PRO A 22 -8.93 -7.19 14.01
CA PRO A 22 -9.25 -5.89 14.58
C PRO A 22 -8.30 -4.76 14.15
N THR A 23 -7.22 -5.07 13.43
CA THR A 23 -6.16 -4.10 13.11
C THR A 23 -6.12 -3.73 11.63
N GLY A 24 -5.54 -2.56 11.33
CA GLY A 24 -5.20 -2.20 9.95
C GLY A 24 -4.22 -3.18 9.31
N GLY A 25 -3.36 -3.82 10.10
CA GLY A 25 -2.45 -4.86 9.62
C GLY A 25 -3.21 -6.05 9.03
N ASP A 26 -4.24 -6.52 9.72
CA ASP A 26 -5.10 -7.61 9.25
C ASP A 26 -5.81 -7.26 7.93
N ALA A 27 -6.22 -6.01 7.77
CA ALA A 27 -6.84 -5.53 6.56
C ALA A 27 -5.87 -5.54 5.37
N ILE A 28 -4.61 -5.14 5.57
CA ILE A 28 -3.59 -5.17 4.51
C ILE A 28 -3.16 -6.62 4.20
N GLU A 29 -3.03 -7.50 5.19
CA GLU A 29 -2.78 -8.94 4.96
C GLU A 29 -3.88 -9.57 4.09
N ALA A 30 -5.15 -9.25 4.38
CA ALA A 30 -6.27 -9.69 3.58
C ALA A 30 -6.23 -9.12 2.14
N ALA A 31 -5.89 -7.83 1.98
CA ALA A 31 -5.74 -7.21 0.67
C ALA A 31 -4.62 -7.84 -0.17
N ILE A 32 -3.47 -8.14 0.44
CA ILE A 32 -2.36 -8.85 -0.21
C ILE A 32 -2.83 -10.21 -0.73
N LYS A 33 -3.52 -11.00 0.12
CA LYS A 33 -4.06 -12.30 -0.29
C LYS A 33 -5.06 -12.16 -1.43
N LEU A 34 -5.96 -11.19 -1.34
CA LEU A 34 -6.99 -10.93 -2.35
C LEU A 34 -6.37 -10.61 -3.71
N VAL A 35 -5.44 -9.66 -3.78
CA VAL A 35 -4.77 -9.27 -5.03
C VAL A 35 -4.01 -10.45 -5.63
N LYS A 36 -3.23 -11.18 -4.82
CA LYS A 36 -2.47 -12.35 -5.30
C LYS A 36 -3.39 -13.44 -5.83
N THR A 37 -4.49 -13.71 -5.14
CA THR A 37 -5.47 -14.75 -5.54
C THR A 37 -6.23 -14.34 -6.81
N ALA A 38 -6.66 -13.08 -6.90
CA ALA A 38 -7.49 -12.59 -8.00
C ALA A 38 -6.69 -12.37 -9.29
N THR A 39 -5.43 -11.96 -9.18
CA THR A 39 -4.61 -11.55 -10.34
C THR A 39 -3.51 -12.55 -10.70
N GLY A 40 -3.10 -13.42 -9.78
CA GLY A 40 -1.89 -14.23 -9.92
C GLY A 40 -0.58 -13.44 -9.82
N ASN A 41 -0.64 -12.11 -9.75
CA ASN A 41 0.54 -11.27 -9.61
C ASN A 41 1.17 -11.46 -8.23
N ARG A 42 2.49 -11.60 -8.21
CA ARG A 42 3.28 -11.82 -6.99
C ARG A 42 3.85 -10.52 -6.43
N SER A 43 4.10 -9.56 -7.31
CA SER A 43 4.78 -8.31 -7.00
C SER A 43 3.83 -7.27 -6.43
N ILE A 44 4.32 -6.51 -5.45
CA ILE A 44 3.62 -5.41 -4.80
C ILE A 44 4.47 -4.16 -4.90
N LEU A 45 3.89 -3.07 -5.37
CA LEU A 45 4.50 -1.74 -5.33
C LEU A 45 4.05 -1.04 -4.04
N SER A 46 5.00 -0.45 -3.33
CA SER A 46 4.78 0.40 -2.15
C SER A 46 5.61 1.68 -2.28
N PHE A 47 5.42 2.65 -1.40
CA PHE A 47 6.19 3.90 -1.42
C PHE A 47 7.22 3.95 -0.30
N HIS A 48 8.37 4.56 -0.58
CA HIS A 48 9.32 4.94 0.48
C HIS A 48 8.64 5.84 1.51
N GLY A 49 8.88 5.57 2.80
CA GLY A 49 8.26 6.28 3.90
C GLY A 49 6.81 5.88 4.23
N ALA A 50 6.16 5.02 3.43
CA ALA A 50 4.81 4.54 3.75
C ALA A 50 4.80 3.59 4.96
N TYR A 51 3.69 3.55 5.68
CA TYR A 51 3.46 2.63 6.79
C TYR A 51 2.20 1.80 6.53
N HIS A 52 2.33 0.47 6.58
CA HIS A 52 1.24 -0.47 6.30
C HIS A 52 0.92 -1.41 7.46
N GLY A 53 1.67 -1.34 8.55
CA GLY A 53 1.47 -2.18 9.74
C GLY A 53 2.78 -2.78 10.28
N ALA A 54 2.63 -3.71 11.22
CA ALA A 54 3.76 -4.36 11.89
C ALA A 54 3.67 -5.91 11.88
N THR A 55 2.69 -6.49 11.19
CA THR A 55 2.72 -7.93 10.88
C THR A 55 3.83 -8.21 9.86
N HIS A 56 4.28 -9.45 9.73
CA HIS A 56 5.41 -9.78 8.85
C HIS A 56 5.17 -9.34 7.39
N GLY A 57 3.97 -9.57 6.84
CA GLY A 57 3.61 -9.14 5.49
C GLY A 57 3.55 -7.62 5.38
N THR A 58 2.83 -6.96 6.28
CA THR A 58 2.67 -5.49 6.24
C THR A 58 3.94 -4.70 6.53
N MET A 59 4.81 -5.23 7.40
CA MET A 59 6.14 -4.68 7.65
C MET A 59 7.02 -4.75 6.40
N SER A 60 6.88 -5.82 5.61
CA SER A 60 7.60 -5.94 4.34
C SER A 60 7.18 -4.87 3.34
N LEU A 61 5.89 -4.53 3.30
CA LEU A 61 5.32 -3.45 2.49
C LEU A 61 5.66 -2.05 3.03
N SER A 62 6.02 -1.93 4.31
CA SER A 62 6.30 -0.62 4.91
C SER A 62 7.67 -0.09 4.46
N GLY A 63 7.69 1.20 4.13
CA GLY A 63 8.84 1.91 3.58
C GLY A 63 9.74 2.55 4.65
N ASN A 64 9.38 2.44 5.93
CA ASN A 64 10.25 2.79 7.06
C ASN A 64 11.22 1.64 7.36
N LEU A 65 12.53 1.95 7.39
CA LEU A 65 13.57 0.92 7.47
C LEU A 65 13.81 0.41 8.90
N SER A 66 13.74 1.30 9.90
CA SER A 66 14.11 0.94 11.28
C SER A 66 13.36 -0.28 11.86
N PRO A 67 12.04 -0.46 11.67
CA PRO A 67 11.36 -1.66 12.15
C PRO A 67 11.80 -2.95 11.43
N LYS A 68 12.31 -2.83 10.20
CA LYS A 68 12.70 -3.96 9.34
C LYS A 68 14.11 -4.46 9.65
N GLU A 69 14.99 -3.60 10.15
CA GLU A 69 16.40 -3.92 10.43
C GLU A 69 16.59 -5.15 11.33
N ARG A 70 15.67 -5.38 12.26
CA ARG A 70 15.72 -6.49 13.22
C ARG A 70 14.95 -7.73 12.79
N VAL A 71 14.25 -7.70 11.65
CA VAL A 71 13.38 -8.79 11.19
C VAL A 71 13.90 -9.27 9.84
N GLN A 72 14.49 -10.47 9.84
CA GLN A 72 15.01 -11.10 8.63
C GLN A 72 13.92 -11.85 7.86
N GLY A 73 14.14 -12.10 6.57
CA GLY A 73 13.25 -12.93 5.76
C GLY A 73 11.87 -12.31 5.53
N LEU A 74 11.80 -10.98 5.38
CA LEU A 74 10.60 -10.27 4.95
C LEU A 74 10.08 -10.81 3.61
N ILE A 75 8.78 -10.66 3.35
CA ILE A 75 8.18 -11.24 2.14
C ILE A 75 8.85 -10.67 0.88
N PRO A 76 9.17 -11.51 -0.12
CA PRO A 76 9.81 -11.07 -1.36
C PRO A 76 8.82 -10.34 -2.27
N ASP A 77 9.33 -9.86 -3.40
CA ASP A 77 8.55 -9.24 -4.48
C ASP A 77 7.85 -7.92 -4.07
N VAL A 78 8.41 -7.19 -3.09
CA VAL A 78 7.97 -5.84 -2.73
C VAL A 78 8.96 -4.82 -3.29
N HIS A 79 8.48 -3.93 -4.14
CA HIS A 79 9.29 -2.87 -4.74
C HIS A 79 8.85 -1.50 -4.22
N PHE A 80 9.82 -0.66 -3.88
CA PHE A 80 9.57 0.65 -3.29
C PHE A 80 9.77 1.76 -4.31
N MET A 81 8.71 2.53 -4.52
CA MET A 81 8.65 3.67 -5.42
C MET A 81 8.89 4.97 -4.66
N PRO A 82 9.41 6.01 -5.33
CA PRO A 82 9.57 7.34 -4.75
C PRO A 82 8.22 8.03 -4.54
N TYR A 83 7.88 8.38 -3.30
CA TYR A 83 6.66 9.13 -3.01
C TYR A 83 6.80 10.59 -3.49
N PRO A 84 5.78 11.18 -4.14
CA PRO A 84 5.82 12.56 -4.63
C PRO A 84 5.66 13.56 -3.49
N TYR A 85 6.69 13.69 -2.67
CA TYR A 85 6.68 14.62 -1.55
C TYR A 85 7.15 16.01 -2.02
N GLU A 86 6.24 16.99 -2.11
CA GLU A 86 6.60 18.34 -2.60
C GLU A 86 7.72 19.00 -1.78
N TYR A 87 7.68 18.86 -0.45
CA TYR A 87 8.64 19.49 0.47
C TYR A 87 9.99 18.76 0.58
N ARG A 88 9.99 17.43 0.40
CA ARG A 88 11.19 16.57 0.44
C ARG A 88 11.23 15.68 -0.79
N CYS A 89 11.20 16.32 -1.96
CA CYS A 89 11.14 15.61 -3.22
C CYS A 89 12.38 14.72 -3.37
N PRO A 90 12.21 13.40 -3.60
CA PRO A 90 13.33 12.47 -3.70
C PRO A 90 14.23 12.75 -4.91
N PHE A 91 13.78 13.62 -5.83
CA PHE A 91 14.50 14.02 -7.03
C PHE A 91 15.11 15.44 -6.96
N GLY A 92 14.99 16.13 -5.82
CA GLY A 92 15.58 17.46 -5.64
C GLY A 92 14.93 18.61 -6.41
N ILE A 93 13.84 18.36 -7.16
CA ILE A 93 13.14 19.38 -7.96
C ILE A 93 12.08 20.12 -7.12
N GLY A 94 11.44 19.42 -6.17
CA GLY A 94 10.46 20.00 -5.26
C GLY A 94 9.14 20.44 -5.91
N GLY A 95 8.24 20.97 -5.09
CA GLY A 95 7.02 21.65 -5.53
C GLY A 95 6.04 20.76 -6.29
N LYS A 96 5.16 21.42 -7.06
CA LYS A 96 4.04 20.79 -7.75
C LYS A 96 4.47 19.78 -8.81
N ASP A 97 5.70 19.84 -9.32
CA ASP A 97 6.21 18.90 -10.33
C ASP A 97 6.58 17.52 -9.77
N SER A 98 6.65 17.37 -8.44
CA SER A 98 7.06 16.11 -7.80
C SER A 98 6.18 14.91 -8.20
N HIS A 99 4.86 15.09 -8.33
CA HIS A 99 3.92 14.02 -8.74
C HIS A 99 4.19 13.52 -10.16
N ARG A 100 4.50 14.43 -11.09
CA ARG A 100 4.74 14.09 -12.49
C ARG A 100 5.95 13.19 -12.63
N ILE A 101 7.03 13.50 -11.92
CA ILE A 101 8.26 12.70 -11.97
C ILE A 101 8.09 11.38 -11.24
N SER A 102 7.47 11.35 -10.05
CA SER A 102 7.18 10.06 -9.40
C SER A 102 6.30 9.15 -10.27
N SER A 103 5.37 9.70 -11.04
CA SER A 103 4.49 8.90 -11.91
C SER A 103 5.23 8.20 -13.06
N SER A 104 6.39 8.72 -13.51
CA SER A 104 7.18 8.06 -14.56
C SER A 104 7.88 6.78 -14.09
N PHE A 105 7.82 6.46 -12.79
CA PHE A 105 8.35 5.21 -12.22
C PHE A 105 7.27 4.13 -12.04
N LEU A 106 6.01 4.44 -12.36
CA LEU A 106 4.89 3.50 -12.32
C LEU A 106 4.62 2.82 -13.68
N TYR A 107 5.36 3.21 -14.72
CA TYR A 107 5.28 2.73 -16.11
C TYR A 107 6.66 2.32 -16.60
#